data_AF-A0A662VHV3-F1
#
_entry.id   AF-A0A662VHV3-F1
#
_cell.length_a   1.000
_cell.length_b   1.000
_cell.length_c   1.000
_cell.angle_alpha   90.00
_cell.angle_beta   90.00
_cell.angle_gamma   90.00
#
_symmetry.space_group_name_H-M   'P 1'
#
loop_
_entity.id
_entity.type
_entity.pdbx_description
1 polymer ?
#
loop_
_entity_poly.entity_id
_entity_poly.type
_entity_poly.pdbx_seq_one_letter_code
_entity_poly.pdbx_strand_id
1 'polypeptide(L)'
;MGRKRKVGRPRGSYKYNKEKIEQVKNFICKCLREHGQCCRGDVQRAFGWNWRTTNKYVWEVIKALGDSVIPVQIGRIVIFFSRDFMERELGEYYESIFRNK
;
A
#
# COMPACT_ATOMS: atom_id res chain seq x y z
N MET A 1 24.23 -39.28 -23.45
CA MET A 1 23.04 -39.03 -22.61
C MET A 1 23.08 -37.61 -22.07
N GLY A 2 22.33 -36.69 -22.69
CA GLY A 2 22.36 -35.26 -22.34
C GLY A 2 21.69 -34.97 -21.00
N ARG A 3 22.38 -34.24 -20.11
CA ARG A 3 21.83 -33.75 -18.83
C ARG A 3 20.60 -32.88 -19.10
N LYS A 4 19.41 -33.35 -18.71
CA LYS A 4 18.20 -32.52 -18.64
C LYS A 4 18.48 -31.33 -17.72
N ARG A 5 18.51 -30.11 -18.27
CA ARG A 5 18.56 -28.87 -17.47
C ARG A 5 17.35 -28.87 -16.53
N LYS A 6 17.54 -28.48 -15.25
CA LYS A 6 16.40 -28.21 -14.34
C LYS A 6 15.52 -27.19 -15.05
N VAL A 7 14.34 -27.62 -15.48
CA VAL A 7 13.33 -26.73 -16.07
C VAL A 7 13.08 -25.67 -15.01
N GLY A 8 13.39 -24.41 -15.32
CA GLY A 8 13.16 -23.30 -14.41
C GLY A 8 11.71 -23.34 -13.92
N ARG A 9 11.51 -23.01 -12.64
CA ARG A 9 10.18 -22.95 -12.02
C ARG A 9 9.22 -22.29 -13.01
N PRO A 10 8.07 -22.90 -13.34
CA PRO A 10 7.16 -22.33 -14.32
C PRO A 10 6.91 -20.88 -13.92
N ARG A 11 7.15 -19.95 -14.87
CA ARG A 11 6.68 -18.56 -14.78
C ARG A 11 5.16 -18.58 -14.93
N GLY A 12 4.48 -19.29 -14.03
CA GLY A 12 3.07 -19.14 -13.82
C GLY A 12 2.89 -17.74 -13.29
N SER A 13 2.39 -16.85 -14.13
CA SER A 13 1.85 -15.57 -13.70
C SER A 13 0.94 -15.86 -12.51
N TYR A 14 1.35 -15.39 -11.33
CA TYR A 14 0.52 -15.45 -10.14
C TYR A 14 -0.72 -14.60 -10.44
N LYS A 15 -1.75 -15.19 -11.08
CA LYS A 15 -2.98 -14.46 -11.40
C LYS A 15 -3.48 -13.82 -10.12
N TYR A 16 -3.66 -12.51 -10.16
CA TYR A 16 -4.27 -11.81 -9.04
C TYR A 16 -5.76 -12.17 -9.04
N ASN A 17 -6.29 -12.40 -7.85
CA ASN A 17 -7.74 -12.48 -7.70
C ASN A 17 -8.27 -11.04 -7.67
N LYS A 18 -9.07 -10.67 -8.67
CA LYS A 18 -9.64 -9.32 -8.81
C LYS A 18 -10.54 -8.93 -7.64
N GLU A 19 -11.32 -9.88 -7.13
CA GLU A 19 -12.18 -9.66 -5.96
C GLU A 19 -11.36 -9.28 -4.73
N LYS A 20 -10.23 -9.96 -4.51
CA LYS A 20 -9.30 -9.63 -3.41
C LYS A 20 -8.66 -8.27 -3.58
N ILE A 21 -8.31 -7.87 -4.81
CA ILE A 21 -7.80 -6.53 -5.08
C ILE A 21 -8.85 -5.49 -4.67
N GLU A 22 -10.11 -5.68 -5.07
CA GLU A 22 -11.18 -4.74 -4.77
C GLU A 22 -11.47 -4.66 -3.26
N GLN A 23 -11.45 -5.80 -2.56
CA GLN A 23 -11.57 -5.83 -1.10
C GLN A 23 -10.45 -5.03 -0.40
N VAL A 24 -9.19 -5.24 -0.82
CA VAL A 24 -8.05 -4.52 -0.25
C VAL A 24 -8.12 -3.02 -0.58
N LYS A 25 -8.52 -2.68 -1.81
CA LYS A 25 -8.75 -1.29 -2.23
C LYS A 25 -9.81 -0.61 -1.37
N ASN A 26 -10.96 -1.25 -1.18
CA ASN A 26 -12.03 -0.71 -0.35
C ASN A 26 -11.61 -0.52 1.10
N PHE A 27 -10.84 -1.46 1.65
CA PHE A 27 -10.28 -1.34 2.99
C PHE A 27 -9.31 -0.15 3.10
N ILE A 28 -8.33 -0.05 2.20
CA ILE A 28 -7.36 1.07 2.20
C ILE A 28 -8.08 2.41 2.03
N CYS A 29 -8.99 2.53 1.05
CA CYS A 29 -9.77 3.75 0.84
C CYS A 29 -10.65 4.12 2.04
N LYS A 30 -11.12 3.14 2.83
CA LYS A 30 -11.82 3.40 4.08
C LYS A 30 -10.87 3.98 5.13
N CYS A 31 -9.74 3.32 5.39
CA CYS A 31 -8.74 3.82 6.35
C CYS A 31 -8.24 5.22 6.00
N LEU A 32 -7.97 5.49 4.72
CA LEU A 32 -7.53 6.81 4.25
C LEU A 32 -8.59 7.90 4.48
N ARG A 33 -9.88 7.58 4.32
CA ARG A 33 -10.97 8.53 4.58
C ARG A 33 -11.17 8.80 6.07
N GLU A 34 -11.04 7.77 6.91
CA GLU A 34 -11.29 7.88 8.35
C GLU A 34 -10.11 8.48 9.12
N HIS A 35 -8.88 8.21 8.68
CA HIS A 35 -7.67 8.53 9.45
C HIS A 35 -6.62 9.31 8.65
N GLY A 36 -6.81 9.54 7.35
CA GLY A 36 -5.78 10.12 6.46
C GLY A 36 -4.61 9.18 6.15
N GLN A 37 -4.51 8.05 6.85
CA GLN A 37 -3.41 7.08 6.71
C GLN A 37 -3.87 5.63 6.84
N CYS A 38 -3.09 4.72 6.26
CA CYS A 38 -3.26 3.27 6.37
C CYS A 38 -1.87 2.62 6.35
N CYS A 39 -1.60 1.61 7.18
CA CYS A 39 -0.34 0.88 7.09
C CYS A 39 -0.53 -0.53 6.51
N ARG A 40 0.55 -1.08 5.93
CA ARG A 40 0.53 -2.48 5.44
C ARG A 40 0.16 -3.48 6.54
N GLY A 41 0.50 -3.18 7.80
CA GLY A 41 0.13 -4.00 8.96
C GLY A 41 -1.38 -4.03 9.23
N ASP A 42 -2.11 -2.95 8.93
CA ASP A 42 -3.57 -2.91 9.06
C ASP A 42 -4.22 -3.90 8.10
N VAL A 43 -3.77 -3.89 6.84
CA VAL A 43 -4.22 -4.85 5.83
C VAL A 43 -3.85 -6.27 6.25
N GLN A 44 -2.65 -6.48 6.79
CA GLN A 44 -2.25 -7.81 7.26
C GLN A 44 -3.18 -8.35 8.36
N ARG A 45 -3.52 -7.51 9.35
CA ARG A 45 -4.42 -7.87 10.45
C ARG A 45 -5.84 -8.09 9.97
N ALA A 46 -6.38 -7.18 9.15
CA ALA A 46 -7.76 -7.23 8.69
C ALA A 46 -8.07 -8.50 7.88
N PHE A 47 -7.10 -8.99 7.11
CA PHE A 47 -7.30 -10.14 6.22
C PHE A 47 -6.67 -11.44 6.74
N GLY A 48 -5.98 -11.42 7.89
CA GLY A 48 -5.31 -12.60 8.45
C GLY A 48 -4.24 -13.20 7.53
N TRP A 49 -3.58 -12.37 6.72
CA TRP A 49 -2.64 -12.83 5.70
C TRP A 49 -1.20 -12.87 6.19
N ASN A 50 -0.41 -13.74 5.56
CA ASN A 50 1.04 -13.67 5.70
C ASN A 50 1.61 -12.46 4.94
N TRP A 51 2.83 -12.07 5.31
CA TRP A 51 3.52 -10.92 4.72
C TRP A 51 3.58 -10.94 3.19
N ARG A 52 3.88 -12.09 2.59
CA ARG A 52 4.06 -12.22 1.15
C ARG A 52 2.77 -11.95 0.40
N THR A 53 1.66 -12.49 0.91
CA THR A 53 0.31 -12.27 0.37
C THR A 53 -0.11 -10.82 0.56
N THR A 54 0.06 -10.26 1.75
CA THR A 54 -0.25 -8.85 2.02
C THR A 54 0.52 -7.94 1.07
N ASN A 55 1.84 -8.12 0.97
CA ASN A 55 2.69 -7.30 0.11
C ASN A 55 2.29 -7.42 -1.36
N LYS A 56 1.93 -8.62 -1.82
CA LYS A 56 1.45 -8.85 -3.19
C LYS A 56 0.22 -7.99 -3.52
N TYR A 57 -0.80 -8.01 -2.68
CA TYR A 57 -2.06 -7.30 -2.98
C TYR A 57 -2.00 -5.81 -2.69
N VAL A 58 -1.32 -5.40 -1.61
CA VAL A 58 -1.19 -3.98 -1.25
C VAL A 58 -0.50 -3.19 -2.36
N TRP A 59 0.64 -3.66 -2.86
CA TRP A 59 1.35 -2.93 -3.92
C TRP A 59 0.57 -2.84 -5.24
N GLU A 60 -0.25 -3.85 -5.54
CA GLU A 60 -1.12 -3.80 -6.71
C GLU A 60 -2.19 -2.72 -6.56
N VAL A 61 -2.77 -2.59 -5.36
CA VAL A 61 -3.75 -1.54 -5.04
C VAL A 61 -3.10 -0.16 -5.03
N ILE A 62 -1.95 0.01 -4.39
CA ILE A 62 -1.25 1.31 -4.34
C ILE A 62 -0.90 1.80 -5.75
N LYS A 63 -0.45 0.92 -6.65
CA LYS A 63 -0.25 1.26 -8.06
C LYS A 63 -1.52 1.70 -8.75
N ALA A 64 -2.66 1.07 -8.44
CA ALA A 64 -3.95 1.41 -9.04
C ALA A 64 -4.51 2.75 -8.50
N LEU A 65 -4.18 3.12 -7.26
CA LEU A 65 -4.57 4.40 -6.66
C LEU A 65 -3.69 5.58 -7.13
N GLY A 66 -2.50 5.28 -7.64
CA GLY A 66 -1.60 6.26 -8.23
C GLY A 66 -1.29 7.42 -7.28
N ASP A 67 -1.38 8.65 -7.80
CA ASP A 67 -1.00 9.88 -7.08
C ASP A 67 -1.95 10.25 -5.95
N SER A 68 -3.07 9.55 -5.78
CA SER A 68 -4.00 9.77 -4.66
C SER A 68 -3.41 9.33 -3.32
N VAL A 69 -2.36 8.51 -3.35
CA VAL A 69 -1.76 7.91 -2.17
C VAL A 69 -0.25 8.08 -2.17
N ILE A 70 0.29 8.56 -1.06
CA ILE A 70 1.71 8.78 -0.85
C ILE A 70 2.25 7.67 0.06
N PRO A 71 3.01 6.70 -0.46
CA PRO A 71 3.68 5.70 0.36
C PRO A 71 4.92 6.30 1.04
N VAL A 72 4.99 6.21 2.36
CA VAL A 72 6.13 6.62 3.19
C VAL A 72 6.68 5.40 3.92
N GLN A 73 7.98 5.20 3.79
CA GLN A 73 8.67 4.11 4.48
C GLN A 73 9.41 4.65 5.72
N ILE A 74 9.07 4.08 6.89
CA ILE A 74 9.72 4.37 8.17
C ILE A 74 10.32 3.06 8.69
N GLY A 75 11.62 2.88 8.47
CA GLY A 75 12.32 1.62 8.76
C GLY A 75 11.72 0.46 7.96
N ARG A 76 11.11 -0.51 8.68
CA ARG A 76 10.44 -1.68 8.08
C ARG A 76 8.94 -1.47 7.84
N ILE A 77 8.39 -0.38 8.35
CA ILE A 77 6.97 -0.05 8.26
C ILE A 77 6.74 0.78 6.99
N VAL A 78 5.67 0.47 6.28
CA VAL A 78 5.20 1.26 5.15
C VAL A 78 3.82 1.78 5.51
N ILE A 79 3.70 3.10 5.50
CA ILE A 79 2.49 3.85 5.76
C ILE A 79 2.07 4.50 4.45
N PHE A 80 0.78 4.50 4.17
CA PHE A 80 0.16 5.09 3.00
C PHE A 80 -0.68 6.25 3.48
N PHE A 81 -0.38 7.46 3.01
CA PHE A 81 -1.15 8.65 3.33
C PHE A 81 -2.02 9.04 2.14
N SER A 82 -3.20 9.60 2.39
CA SER A 82 -3.93 10.27 1.31
C SER A 82 -3.22 11.58 0.98
N ARG A 83 -3.24 11.96 -0.30
CA ARG A 83 -2.66 13.22 -0.74
C ARG A 83 -3.29 14.42 -0.03
N ASP A 84 -4.61 14.46 0.04
CA ASP A 84 -5.36 15.54 0.69
C ASP A 84 -4.97 15.71 2.16
N PHE A 85 -4.77 14.60 2.88
CA PHE A 85 -4.31 14.64 4.27
C PHE A 85 -2.93 15.27 4.37
N MET A 86 -1.98 14.82 3.55
CA MET A 86 -0.61 15.36 3.55
C MET A 86 -0.58 16.85 3.19
N GLU A 87 -1.34 17.27 2.19
CA GLU A 87 -1.39 18.68 1.77
C GLU A 87 -1.96 19.57 2.88
N ARG A 88 -3.00 19.11 3.59
CA ARG A 88 -3.58 19.84 4.73
C ARG A 88 -2.60 19.97 5.89
N GLU A 89 -2.00 18.87 6.35
CA GLU A 89 -1.05 18.88 7.48
C GLU A 89 0.18 19.74 7.16
N LEU A 90 0.69 19.68 5.92
CA LEU A 90 1.78 20.56 5.47
C LEU A 90 1.35 22.03 5.45
N GLY A 91 0.15 22.33 4.97
CA GLY A 91 -0.42 23.68 5.00
C GLY A 91 -0.48 24.25 6.42
N GLU A 92 -1.06 23.49 7.36
CA GLU A 92 -1.14 23.86 8.78
C GLU A 92 0.26 24.07 9.39
N TYR A 93 1.21 23.20 9.06
CA TYR A 93 2.59 23.34 9.50
C TYR A 93 3.23 24.64 8.99
N TYR A 94 3.08 24.96 7.70
CA TYR A 94 3.59 26.21 7.15
C TYR A 94 2.92 27.43 7.79
N GLU A 95 1.59 27.44 7.94
CA GLU A 95 0.88 28.53 8.62
C GLU A 95 1.41 28.73 10.05
N SER A 96 1.67 27.66 10.80
CA SER A 96 2.19 27.77 12.18
C SER A 96 3.57 28.46 12.28
N ILE A 97 4.42 28.26 11.26
CA ILE A 97 5.76 28.86 11.21
C ILE A 97 5.67 30.35 10.85
N PHE A 98 4.83 30.70 9.86
CA PHE A 98 4.78 32.06 9.33
C PHE A 98 3.84 32.99 10.11
N ARG A 99 2.91 32.46 10.90
CA ARG A 99 2.00 33.25 11.75
C ARG A 99 2.63 33.71 13.07
N ASN A 100 3.82 33.21 13.40
CA ASN A 100 4.64 33.59 14.56
C ASN A 100 5.75 34.62 14.22
N LYS A 101 5.63 35.32 13.09
CA LYS A 101 6.44 36.52 12.77
C LYS A 101 5.58 37.77 12.89
#